data_AF-A0A7Y6XY72-F1
#
_entry.id   AF-A0A7Y6XY72-F1
#
_cell.length_a   1.000
_cell.length_b   1.000
_cell.length_c   1.000
_cell.angle_alpha   90.00
_cell.angle_beta   90.00
_cell.angle_gamma   90.00
#
_symmetry.space_group_name_H-M   'P 1'
#
loop_
_entity.id
_entity.type
_entity.pdbx_description
1 polymer ?
#
loop_
_entity_poly.entity_id
_entity_poly.type
_entity_poly.pdbx_seq_one_letter_code
_entity_poly.pdbx_strand_id
1 'polypeptide(L)'
;MSIFRKIEDRSAFAGALALLFVGMNLSVMMGFYFFPGGEAFSLLQSRWWWELSFSLQILCFALMWVCHHERMAEAEGWKKARAISRFLVGMAGVSTPSWVIVICAANDWFYHPLALMDLAYYAGVVFAFWVVLAYVLPVLIALVMRKPAFIHLGLKGQKNGGMWLLLSPFILLFAVAAVEIPRGSHLHIVIWPFLTYLHGAMPYLVKAYAPKEKAPKVEA
;
A
#
# COMPACT_ATOMS: atom_id res chain seq x y z
N MET A 1 26.24 -17.40 -7.88
CA MET A 1 25.52 -16.49 -6.96
C MET A 1 24.04 -16.57 -7.34
N SER A 2 23.25 -17.38 -6.64
CA SER A 2 21.82 -17.54 -6.96
C SER A 2 21.09 -16.26 -6.53
N ILE A 3 20.67 -15.45 -7.51
CA ILE A 3 20.03 -14.13 -7.30
C ILE A 3 18.61 -14.27 -6.73
N PHE A 4 18.04 -15.47 -6.74
CA PHE A 4 16.70 -15.73 -6.20
C PHE A 4 16.77 -16.17 -4.74
N ARG A 5 16.68 -15.22 -3.82
CA ARG A 5 16.31 -15.53 -2.43
C ARG A 5 14.95 -16.23 -2.43
N LYS A 6 14.87 -17.38 -1.78
CA LYS A 6 13.63 -18.15 -1.63
C LYS A 6 12.63 -17.33 -0.80
N ILE A 7 11.35 -17.37 -1.19
CA ILE A 7 10.26 -16.78 -0.39
C ILE A 7 10.01 -17.71 0.80
N GLU A 8 10.26 -17.22 2.01
CA GLU A 8 10.15 -17.96 3.27
C GLU A 8 8.74 -17.85 3.91
N ASP A 9 8.08 -16.69 3.78
CA ASP A 9 6.70 -16.45 4.22
C ASP A 9 5.81 -16.03 3.03
N ARG A 10 5.08 -17.02 2.48
CA ARG A 10 4.16 -16.84 1.35
C ARG A 10 2.98 -15.93 1.70
N SER A 11 2.50 -15.97 2.94
CA SER A 11 1.37 -15.14 3.39
C SER A 11 1.78 -13.67 3.47
N ALA A 12 2.99 -13.38 3.96
CA ALA A 12 3.56 -12.03 3.88
C ALA A 12 3.72 -11.57 2.42
N PHE A 13 4.22 -12.43 1.54
CA PHE A 13 4.35 -12.12 0.12
C PHE A 13 3.00 -11.80 -0.56
N ALA A 14 1.94 -12.54 -0.23
CA ALA A 14 0.59 -12.25 -0.70
C ALA A 14 0.13 -10.83 -0.31
N GLY A 15 0.37 -10.42 0.95
CA GLY A 15 0.06 -9.06 1.40
C GLY A 15 0.86 -7.98 0.66
N ALA A 16 2.13 -8.25 0.34
CA ALA A 16 2.95 -7.36 -0.49
C ALA A 16 2.37 -7.22 -1.91
N LEU A 17 2.06 -8.34 -2.57
CA LEU A 17 1.49 -8.33 -3.92
C LEU A 17 0.17 -7.58 -3.99
N ALA A 18 -0.72 -7.76 -3.00
CA ALA A 18 -1.98 -7.04 -2.94
C ALA A 18 -1.77 -5.51 -2.98
N LEU A 19 -0.82 -5.01 -2.18
CA LEU A 19 -0.52 -3.57 -2.15
C LEU A 19 0.14 -3.12 -3.45
N LEU A 20 1.08 -3.88 -4.01
CA LEU A 20 1.73 -3.55 -5.28
C LEU A 20 0.73 -3.47 -6.44
N PHE A 21 -0.22 -4.39 -6.52
CA PHE A 21 -1.26 -4.38 -7.53
C PHE A 21 -2.18 -3.17 -7.41
N VAL A 22 -2.57 -2.79 -6.20
CA VAL A 22 -3.38 -1.58 -5.99
C VAL A 22 -2.60 -0.32 -6.38
N GLY A 23 -1.35 -0.20 -5.94
CA GLY A 23 -0.49 0.92 -6.30
C GLY A 23 -0.26 1.04 -7.81
N MET A 24 -0.06 -0.09 -8.49
CA MET A 24 0.08 -0.15 -9.95
C MET A 24 -1.22 0.25 -10.64
N ASN A 25 -2.36 -0.30 -10.24
CA ASN A 25 -3.66 0.02 -10.82
C ASN A 25 -3.96 1.53 -10.70
N LEU A 26 -3.80 2.11 -9.51
CA LEU A 26 -3.99 3.54 -9.29
C LEU A 26 -3.01 4.39 -10.12
N SER A 27 -1.75 3.97 -10.25
CA SER A 27 -0.78 4.72 -11.06
C SER A 27 -1.10 4.65 -12.55
N VAL A 28 -1.60 3.52 -13.05
CA VAL A 28 -2.11 3.41 -14.42
C VAL A 28 -3.32 4.32 -14.63
N MET A 29 -4.24 4.40 -13.65
CA MET A 29 -5.36 5.35 -13.72
C MET A 29 -4.86 6.79 -13.84
N MET A 30 -3.90 7.19 -13.00
CA MET A 30 -3.31 8.52 -13.06
C MET A 30 -2.55 8.76 -14.36
N GLY A 31 -1.92 7.72 -14.93
CA GLY A 31 -1.27 7.77 -16.23
C GLY A 31 -2.25 8.07 -17.35
N PHE A 32 -3.38 7.36 -17.40
CA PHE A 32 -4.46 7.61 -18.37
C PHE A 32 -5.06 9.01 -18.21
N TYR A 33 -5.07 9.56 -16.99
CA TYR A 33 -5.56 10.91 -16.71
C TYR A 33 -4.59 12.01 -17.15
N PHE A 34 -3.30 11.90 -16.80
CA PHE A 34 -2.31 12.99 -16.98
C PHE A 34 -1.51 12.92 -18.27
N PHE A 35 -1.37 11.73 -18.85
CA PHE A 35 -0.69 11.54 -20.12
C PHE A 35 -1.64 10.93 -21.15
N PRO A 36 -2.75 11.63 -21.50
CA PRO A 36 -3.70 11.14 -22.47
C PRO A 36 -3.10 11.24 -23.89
N GLY A 37 -2.20 10.32 -24.22
CA GLY A 37 -1.89 10.04 -25.62
C GLY A 37 -3.07 9.28 -26.22
N GLY A 38 -3.72 9.85 -27.25
CA GLY A 38 -4.84 9.20 -27.95
C GLY A 38 -6.09 8.97 -27.06
N GLU A 39 -6.64 7.76 -27.11
CA GLU A 39 -7.88 7.32 -26.43
C GLU A 39 -7.69 6.86 -24.96
N ALA A 40 -6.56 7.19 -24.33
CA ALA A 40 -6.25 6.67 -22.99
C ALA A 40 -7.25 7.15 -21.91
N PHE A 41 -7.72 8.41 -21.97
CA PHE A 41 -8.73 8.88 -21.02
C PHE A 41 -10.08 8.19 -21.20
N SER A 42 -10.48 7.87 -22.45
CA SER A 42 -11.70 7.10 -22.71
C SER A 42 -11.64 5.67 -22.17
N LEU A 43 -10.44 5.10 -21.94
CA LEU A 43 -10.34 3.82 -21.22
C LEU A 43 -10.86 3.96 -19.78
N LEU A 44 -10.62 5.09 -19.10
CA LEU A 44 -11.16 5.35 -17.76
C LEU A 44 -12.69 5.50 -17.75
N GLN A 45 -13.29 5.90 -18.87
CA GLN A 45 -14.74 5.93 -19.04
C GLN A 45 -15.33 4.56 -19.42
N SER A 46 -14.47 3.63 -19.88
CA SER A 46 -14.91 2.33 -20.34
C SER A 46 -15.34 1.43 -19.19
N ARG A 47 -16.43 0.70 -19.39
CA ARG A 47 -16.88 -0.35 -18.47
C ARG A 47 -15.79 -1.40 -18.21
N TRP A 48 -15.04 -1.77 -19.25
CA TRP A 48 -14.03 -2.82 -19.18
C TRP A 48 -12.89 -2.51 -18.19
N TRP A 49 -12.42 -1.26 -18.15
CA TRP A 49 -11.40 -0.84 -17.19
C TRP A 49 -11.84 -1.04 -15.74
N TRP A 50 -13.09 -0.70 -15.45
CA TRP A 50 -13.65 -0.83 -14.11
C TRP A 50 -13.91 -2.29 -13.73
N GLU A 51 -14.37 -3.13 -14.65
CA GLU A 51 -14.49 -4.57 -14.43
C GLU A 51 -13.14 -5.22 -14.10
N LEU A 52 -12.08 -4.84 -14.82
CA LEU A 52 -10.72 -5.30 -14.56
C LEU A 52 -10.24 -4.80 -13.19
N SER A 53 -10.45 -3.53 -12.88
CA SER A 53 -10.04 -2.92 -11.61
C SER A 53 -10.76 -3.56 -10.41
N PHE A 54 -12.06 -3.83 -10.52
CA PHE A 54 -12.82 -4.55 -9.48
C PHE A 54 -12.36 -6.00 -9.33
N SER A 55 -12.11 -6.72 -10.42
CA SER A 55 -11.60 -8.09 -10.37
C SER A 55 -10.24 -8.15 -9.67
N LEU A 56 -9.36 -7.19 -9.99
CA LEU A 56 -8.07 -7.04 -9.33
C LEU A 56 -8.24 -6.71 -7.84
N GLN A 57 -9.21 -5.88 -7.46
CA GLN A 57 -9.50 -5.60 -6.05
C GLN A 57 -9.99 -6.83 -5.28
N ILE A 58 -10.89 -7.64 -5.87
CA ILE A 58 -11.34 -8.90 -5.24
C ILE A 58 -10.14 -9.81 -4.97
N LEU A 59 -9.22 -9.93 -5.94
CA LEU A 59 -7.96 -10.64 -5.75
C LEU A 59 -7.12 -10.03 -4.61
N CYS A 60 -6.99 -8.70 -4.56
CA CYS A 60 -6.24 -8.02 -3.50
C CYS A 60 -6.86 -8.24 -2.10
N PHE A 61 -8.19 -8.23 -1.99
CA PHE A 61 -8.89 -8.57 -0.75
C PHE A 61 -8.62 -10.02 -0.33
N ALA A 62 -8.68 -10.96 -1.27
CA ALA A 62 -8.37 -12.37 -1.00
C ALA A 62 -6.92 -12.56 -0.53
N LEU A 63 -5.95 -11.92 -1.19
CA LEU A 63 -4.54 -11.95 -0.80
C LEU A 63 -4.30 -11.32 0.57
N MET A 64 -4.97 -10.21 0.87
CA MET A 64 -4.89 -9.54 2.17
C MET A 64 -5.51 -10.40 3.29
N TRP A 65 -6.61 -11.07 2.99
CA TRP A 65 -7.22 -12.06 3.89
C TRP A 65 -6.23 -13.19 4.19
N VAL A 66 -5.68 -13.84 3.16
CA VAL A 66 -4.67 -14.91 3.32
C VAL A 66 -3.49 -14.43 4.17
N CYS A 67 -3.03 -13.19 3.97
CA CYS A 67 -1.92 -12.60 4.73
C CYS A 67 -2.16 -12.51 6.25
N HIS A 68 -3.41 -12.29 6.67
CA HIS A 68 -3.73 -11.93 8.06
C HIS A 68 -4.62 -12.94 8.80
N HIS A 69 -5.40 -13.79 8.12
CA HIS A 69 -6.42 -14.60 8.77
C HIS A 69 -5.87 -15.54 9.87
N GLU A 70 -4.83 -16.33 9.56
CA GLU A 70 -4.12 -17.20 10.52
C GLU A 70 -3.60 -16.40 11.72
N ARG A 71 -2.97 -15.24 11.45
CA ARG A 71 -2.40 -14.39 12.50
C ARG A 71 -3.46 -13.79 13.41
N MET A 72 -4.67 -13.57 12.92
CA MET A 72 -5.80 -13.12 13.73
C MET A 72 -6.44 -14.27 14.53
N ALA A 73 -6.44 -15.48 13.98
CA ALA A 73 -6.98 -16.67 14.63
C ALA A 73 -6.07 -17.16 15.78
N GLU A 74 -4.76 -17.16 15.57
CA GLU A 74 -3.77 -17.67 16.53
C GLU A 74 -3.36 -16.66 17.62
N ALA A 75 -3.67 -15.37 17.43
CA ALA A 75 -3.24 -14.34 18.37
C ALA A 75 -4.23 -14.16 19.53
N GLU A 76 -3.69 -13.92 20.73
CA GLU A 76 -4.47 -13.63 21.94
C GLU A 76 -4.16 -12.24 22.53
N GLY A 77 -5.13 -11.72 23.28
CA GLY A 77 -5.04 -10.43 23.97
C GLY A 77 -4.62 -9.27 23.07
N TRP A 78 -3.60 -8.52 23.48
CA TRP A 78 -3.14 -7.34 22.73
C TRP A 78 -2.54 -7.67 21.35
N LYS A 79 -2.01 -8.89 21.16
CA LYS A 79 -1.48 -9.32 19.86
C LYS A 79 -2.61 -9.49 18.86
N LYS A 80 -3.79 -9.95 19.32
CA LYS A 80 -5.00 -10.06 18.49
C LYS A 80 -5.50 -8.70 18.03
N ALA A 81 -5.63 -7.74 18.95
CA ALA A 81 -6.02 -6.37 18.62
C ALA A 81 -5.09 -5.74 17.56
N ARG A 82 -3.77 -5.98 17.69
CA ARG A 82 -2.77 -5.55 16.70
C ARG A 82 -2.93 -6.25 15.34
N ALA A 83 -3.21 -7.55 15.32
CA ALA A 83 -3.41 -8.29 14.08
C ALA A 83 -4.65 -7.78 13.34
N ILE A 84 -5.76 -7.60 14.07
CA ILE A 84 -7.01 -7.04 13.55
C ILE A 84 -6.80 -5.62 13.04
N SER A 85 -6.12 -4.75 13.77
CA SER A 85 -5.90 -3.37 13.33
C SER A 85 -5.11 -3.32 12.02
N ARG A 86 -4.07 -4.16 11.88
CA ARG A 86 -3.28 -4.26 10.65
C ARG A 86 -4.07 -4.86 9.49
N PHE A 87 -4.95 -5.81 9.79
CA PHE A 87 -5.88 -6.33 8.80
C PHE A 87 -6.82 -5.22 8.31
N LEU A 88 -7.45 -4.47 9.21
CA LEU A 88 -8.34 -3.36 8.85
C LEU A 88 -7.64 -2.29 8.02
N VAL A 89 -6.41 -1.91 8.40
CA VAL A 89 -5.58 -0.99 7.61
C VAL A 89 -5.27 -1.56 6.22
N GLY A 90 -4.94 -2.85 6.14
CA GLY A 90 -4.72 -3.54 4.87
C GLY A 90 -5.96 -3.56 3.99
N MET A 91 -7.13 -3.87 4.56
CA MET A 91 -8.42 -3.88 3.88
C MET A 91 -8.81 -2.49 3.38
N ALA A 92 -8.66 -1.46 4.23
CA ALA A 92 -8.88 -0.07 3.84
C ALA A 92 -7.95 0.33 2.69
N GLY A 93 -6.67 -0.02 2.78
CA GLY A 93 -5.69 0.24 1.72
C GLY A 93 -6.04 -0.41 0.39
N VAL A 94 -6.44 -1.69 0.36
CA VAL A 94 -6.80 -2.35 -0.90
C VAL A 94 -8.17 -1.93 -1.45
N SER A 95 -9.01 -1.31 -0.61
CA SER A 95 -10.32 -0.78 -1.03
C SER A 95 -10.23 0.54 -1.81
N THR A 96 -9.08 1.21 -1.82
CA THR A 96 -8.94 2.56 -2.40
C THR A 96 -9.43 2.72 -3.84
N PRO A 97 -9.16 1.80 -4.79
CA PRO A 97 -9.77 1.90 -6.13
C PRO A 97 -11.31 1.92 -6.14
N SER A 98 -11.97 1.24 -5.19
CA SER A 98 -13.43 1.29 -5.02
C SER A 98 -13.90 2.66 -4.52
N TRP A 99 -13.12 3.31 -3.67
CA TRP A 99 -13.44 4.67 -3.23
C TRP A 99 -13.28 5.65 -4.38
N VAL A 100 -12.22 5.51 -5.18
CA VAL A 100 -11.99 6.33 -6.37
C VAL A 100 -13.16 6.23 -7.34
N ILE A 101 -13.64 5.03 -7.68
CA ILE A 101 -14.78 4.89 -8.60
C ILE A 101 -16.06 5.53 -8.04
N VAL A 102 -16.37 5.30 -6.76
CA VAL A 102 -17.58 5.85 -6.13
C VAL A 102 -17.53 7.38 -6.14
N ILE A 103 -16.37 7.95 -5.86
CA ILE A 103 -16.21 9.41 -5.80
C ILE A 103 -16.20 10.03 -7.19
N CYS A 104 -15.54 9.41 -8.16
CA CYS A 104 -15.63 9.83 -9.56
C CYS A 104 -17.06 9.77 -10.08
N ALA A 105 -17.82 8.73 -9.74
CA ALA A 105 -19.22 8.59 -10.12
C ALA A 105 -20.13 9.62 -9.42
N ALA A 106 -19.95 9.82 -8.12
CA ALA A 106 -20.78 10.75 -7.33
C ALA A 106 -20.61 12.22 -7.73
N ASN A 107 -19.52 12.56 -8.42
CA ASN A 107 -19.23 13.92 -8.84
C ASN A 107 -19.14 14.08 -10.37
N ASP A 108 -19.56 13.07 -11.14
CA ASP A 108 -19.54 13.06 -12.61
C ASP A 108 -18.15 13.29 -13.25
N TRP A 109 -17.06 12.95 -12.54
CA TRP A 109 -15.68 13.18 -12.99
C TRP A 109 -15.25 12.34 -14.19
N PHE A 110 -16.04 11.31 -14.53
CA PHE A 110 -15.89 10.57 -15.77
C PHE A 110 -16.16 11.41 -17.00
N TYR A 111 -17.12 12.34 -16.91
CA TYR A 111 -17.54 13.19 -18.02
C TYR A 111 -16.96 14.60 -17.92
N HIS A 112 -16.70 15.05 -16.70
CA HIS A 112 -16.14 16.37 -16.40
C HIS A 112 -14.86 16.22 -15.57
N PRO A 113 -13.70 16.04 -16.23
CA PRO A 113 -12.43 15.84 -15.54
C PRO A 113 -12.13 17.02 -14.61
N LEU A 114 -11.62 16.71 -13.43
CA LEU A 114 -11.29 17.70 -12.43
C LEU A 114 -10.12 18.60 -12.86
N ALA A 115 -10.16 19.86 -12.40
CA ALA A 115 -8.97 20.69 -12.46
C ALA A 115 -7.84 20.04 -11.63
N LEU A 116 -6.59 20.21 -12.07
CA LEU A 116 -5.41 19.65 -11.41
C LEU A 116 -5.36 19.97 -9.91
N MET A 117 -5.76 21.18 -9.53
CA MET A 117 -5.77 21.63 -8.14
C MET A 117 -6.74 20.84 -7.26
N ASP A 118 -7.95 20.56 -7.76
CA ASP A 118 -8.95 19.82 -7.02
C ASP A 118 -8.54 18.35 -6.88
N LEU A 119 -7.90 17.79 -7.91
CA LEU A 119 -7.35 16.43 -7.85
C LEU A 119 -6.21 16.35 -6.83
N ALA A 120 -5.35 17.38 -6.77
CA ALA A 120 -4.29 17.46 -5.77
C ALA A 120 -4.84 17.59 -4.34
N TYR A 121 -5.91 18.38 -4.15
CA TYR A 121 -6.61 18.48 -2.87
C TYR A 121 -7.18 17.12 -2.45
N TYR A 122 -7.89 16.45 -3.36
CA TYR A 122 -8.47 15.14 -3.10
C TYR A 122 -7.41 14.07 -2.81
N ALA A 123 -6.34 14.03 -3.61
CA ALA A 123 -5.18 13.19 -3.35
C ALA A 123 -4.57 13.46 -1.97
N GLY A 124 -4.46 14.73 -1.57
CA GLY A 124 -4.00 15.13 -0.24
C GLY A 124 -4.89 14.61 0.89
N VAL A 125 -6.21 14.68 0.74
CA VAL A 125 -7.17 14.15 1.73
C VAL A 125 -7.05 12.62 1.84
N VAL A 126 -7.01 11.91 0.70
CA VAL A 126 -6.83 10.45 0.68
C VAL A 126 -5.50 10.06 1.32
N PHE A 127 -4.43 10.80 1.06
CA PHE A 127 -3.13 10.59 1.68
C PHE A 127 -3.17 10.81 3.18
N ALA A 128 -3.77 11.90 3.65
CA ALA A 128 -3.92 12.20 5.07
C ALA A 128 -4.68 11.07 5.79
N PHE A 129 -5.78 10.61 5.19
CA PHE A 129 -6.55 9.49 5.72
C PHE A 129 -5.72 8.19 5.77
N TRP A 130 -4.95 7.91 4.72
CA TRP A 130 -4.04 6.77 4.69
C TRP A 130 -2.95 6.88 5.78
N VAL A 131 -2.35 8.05 5.98
CA VAL A 131 -1.36 8.29 7.04
C VAL A 131 -1.97 8.07 8.43
N VAL A 132 -3.19 8.56 8.65
CA VAL A 132 -3.92 8.35 9.91
C VAL A 132 -4.15 6.86 10.16
N LEU A 133 -4.64 6.13 9.16
CA LEU A 133 -4.88 4.69 9.32
C LEU A 133 -3.59 3.89 9.47
N ALA A 134 -2.57 4.16 8.66
CA ALA A 134 -1.36 3.36 8.59
C ALA A 134 -0.36 3.62 9.73
N TYR A 135 -0.38 4.82 10.33
CA TYR A 135 0.59 5.20 11.36
C TYR A 135 -0.07 5.65 12.66
N VAL A 136 -1.05 6.56 12.60
CA VAL A 136 -1.65 7.14 13.81
C VAL A 136 -2.47 6.10 14.56
N LEU A 137 -3.37 5.38 13.88
CA LEU A 137 -4.22 4.36 14.49
C LEU A 137 -3.41 3.24 15.17
N PRO A 138 -2.38 2.63 14.52
CA PRO A 138 -1.43 1.73 15.16
C PRO A 138 -0.82 2.29 16.45
N VAL A 139 -0.33 3.54 16.41
CA VAL A 139 0.29 4.18 17.58
C VAL A 139 -0.71 4.40 18.71
N LEU A 140 -1.93 4.86 18.40
CA LEU A 140 -3.00 5.04 19.39
C LEU A 140 -3.34 3.70 20.07
N ILE A 141 -3.48 2.62 19.31
CA ILE A 141 -3.72 1.28 19.87
C ILE A 141 -2.58 0.87 20.80
N ALA A 142 -1.33 1.14 20.43
CA ALA A 142 -0.19 0.81 21.27
C ALA A 142 -0.14 1.61 22.58
N LEU A 143 -0.52 2.88 22.54
CA LEU A 143 -0.61 3.76 23.71
C LEU A 143 -1.72 3.28 24.66
N VAL A 144 -2.92 3.02 24.13
CA VAL A 144 -4.07 2.51 24.92
C VAL A 144 -3.71 1.18 25.59
N MET A 145 -3.02 0.29 24.87
CA MET A 145 -2.62 -1.03 25.39
C MET A 145 -1.35 -0.99 26.26
N ARG A 146 -0.76 0.20 26.51
CA ARG A 146 0.48 0.42 27.29
C ARG A 146 1.65 -0.46 26.82
N LYS A 147 1.82 -0.65 25.51
CA LYS A 147 2.92 -1.42 24.91
C LYS A 147 3.81 -0.54 24.02
N PRO A 148 4.69 0.31 24.58
CA PRO A 148 5.51 1.24 23.80
C PRO A 148 6.54 0.55 22.89
N ALA A 149 6.90 -0.70 23.19
CA ALA A 149 7.73 -1.56 22.34
C ALA A 149 7.14 -1.81 20.93
N PHE A 150 5.89 -1.38 20.70
CA PHE A 150 5.19 -1.42 19.42
C PHE A 150 5.77 -0.50 18.33
N ILE A 151 6.34 0.66 18.71
CA ILE A 151 6.83 1.68 17.75
C ILE A 151 8.03 1.14 16.95
N HIS A 152 8.67 0.08 17.43
CA HIS A 152 9.66 -0.69 16.69
C HIS A 152 8.96 -1.59 15.65
N LEU A 153 8.44 -0.94 14.61
CA LEU A 153 7.95 -1.56 13.37
C LEU A 153 9.03 -2.48 12.80
N GLY A 154 8.87 -3.80 12.97
CA GLY A 154 9.42 -4.83 12.09
C GLY A 154 10.94 -5.00 12.01
N LEU A 155 11.74 -4.13 12.63
CA LEU A 155 13.20 -4.12 12.53
C LEU A 155 13.88 -4.66 13.79
N LYS A 156 13.23 -5.57 14.52
CA LYS A 156 13.94 -6.42 15.49
C LYS A 156 14.91 -7.31 14.69
N GLY A 157 16.12 -6.80 14.42
CA GLY A 157 17.22 -7.59 13.83
C GLY A 157 18.01 -6.95 12.68
N GLN A 158 17.52 -5.90 12.02
CA GLN A 158 18.27 -5.26 10.92
C GLN A 158 18.97 -3.98 11.36
N LYS A 159 20.22 -4.14 11.83
CA LYS A 159 21.17 -3.05 12.11
C LYS A 159 21.25 -2.08 10.90
N ASN A 160 20.89 -0.82 11.14
CA ASN A 160 21.17 0.40 10.38
C ASN A 160 20.78 0.52 8.89
N GLY A 161 20.58 -0.57 8.14
CA GLY A 161 20.20 -0.53 6.71
C GLY A 161 18.70 -0.67 6.43
N GLY A 162 17.95 -1.29 7.34
CA GLY A 162 16.52 -1.60 7.11
C GLY A 162 15.64 -0.35 7.02
N MET A 163 15.97 0.70 7.77
CA MET A 163 15.21 1.97 7.74
C MET A 163 15.32 2.67 6.37
N TRP A 164 16.51 2.71 5.78
CA TRP A 164 16.73 3.28 4.45
C TRP A 164 15.98 2.52 3.36
N LEU A 165 15.95 1.20 3.46
CA LEU A 165 15.18 0.37 2.55
C LEU A 165 13.68 0.67 2.63
N LEU A 166 13.14 0.81 3.84
CA LEU A 166 11.73 1.16 4.05
C LEU A 166 11.41 2.58 3.52
N LEU A 167 12.30 3.55 3.74
CA LEU A 167 12.11 4.94 3.29
C LEU A 167 12.36 5.15 1.78
N SER A 168 13.01 4.20 1.11
CA SER A 168 13.43 4.34 -0.28
C SER A 168 12.31 4.72 -1.27
N PRO A 169 11.05 4.26 -1.14
CA PRO A 169 9.99 4.68 -2.06
C PRO A 169 9.65 6.18 -1.94
N PHE A 170 9.69 6.74 -0.73
CA PHE A 170 9.49 8.18 -0.54
C PHE A 170 10.68 9.00 -1.00
N ILE A 171 11.91 8.52 -0.78
CA ILE A 171 13.11 9.17 -1.32
C ILE A 171 13.05 9.22 -2.84
N LEU A 172 12.66 8.11 -3.48
CA LEU A 172 12.48 8.05 -4.93
C LEU A 172 11.38 9.01 -5.40
N LEU A 173 10.25 9.08 -4.69
CA LEU A 173 9.19 10.03 -4.98
C LEU A 173 9.68 11.48 -4.93
N PHE A 174 10.42 11.86 -3.87
CA PHE A 174 11.00 13.19 -3.74
C PHE A 174 12.00 13.48 -4.87
N ALA A 175 12.84 12.51 -5.24
CA ALA A 175 13.78 12.67 -6.35
C ALA A 175 13.07 12.87 -7.69
N VAL A 176 12.02 12.09 -7.97
CA VAL A 176 11.20 12.25 -9.19
C VAL A 176 10.51 13.61 -9.17
N ALA A 177 9.90 14.01 -8.04
CA ALA A 177 9.26 15.32 -7.92
C ALA A 177 10.25 16.49 -8.13
N ALA A 178 11.44 16.41 -7.53
CA ALA A 178 12.47 17.45 -7.65
C ALA A 178 12.95 17.67 -9.09
N VAL A 179 12.92 16.62 -9.93
CA VAL A 179 13.31 16.70 -11.35
C VAL A 179 12.13 17.10 -12.23
N GLU A 180 10.93 16.57 -11.96
CA GLU A 180 9.79 16.70 -12.85
C GLU A 180 8.99 17.98 -12.64
N ILE A 181 8.92 18.51 -11.42
CA ILE A 181 8.24 19.79 -11.13
C ILE A 181 8.88 20.95 -11.90
N PRO A 182 10.22 21.15 -11.90
CA PRO A 182 10.86 22.21 -12.68
C PRO A 182 10.68 22.05 -14.20
N ARG A 183 10.43 20.82 -14.67
CA ARG A 183 10.17 20.52 -16.08
C ARG A 183 8.71 20.73 -16.49
N GLY A 184 7.81 21.04 -15.55
CA GLY A 184 6.38 21.14 -15.80
C GLY A 184 5.69 19.79 -16.05
N SER A 185 6.31 18.67 -15.66
CA SER A 185 5.78 17.31 -15.86
C SER A 185 4.98 16.83 -14.65
N HIS A 186 3.96 16.00 -14.90
CA HIS A 186 3.10 15.41 -13.87
C HIS A 186 3.49 13.98 -13.47
N LEU A 187 4.66 13.48 -13.90
CA LEU A 187 5.07 12.09 -13.65
C LEU A 187 5.12 11.72 -12.17
N HIS A 188 5.52 12.68 -11.32
CA HIS A 188 5.53 12.50 -9.87
C HIS A 188 4.14 12.22 -9.30
N ILE A 189 3.09 12.80 -9.87
CA ILE A 189 1.69 12.57 -9.49
C ILE A 189 1.25 11.17 -9.97
N VAL A 190 1.69 10.75 -11.15
CA VAL A 190 1.36 9.46 -11.74
C VAL A 190 1.99 8.29 -10.98
N ILE A 191 3.25 8.41 -10.58
CA ILE A 191 3.99 7.33 -9.89
C ILE A 191 3.72 7.30 -8.37
N TRP A 192 3.17 8.38 -7.82
CA TRP A 192 2.97 8.53 -6.38
C TRP A 192 2.13 7.41 -5.73
N PRO A 193 0.99 6.97 -6.30
CA PRO A 193 0.24 5.86 -5.72
C PRO A 193 1.08 4.59 -5.63
N PHE A 194 1.80 4.23 -6.70
CA PHE A 194 2.67 3.04 -6.70
C PHE A 194 3.73 3.11 -5.61
N LEU A 195 4.43 4.24 -5.46
CA LEU A 195 5.48 4.38 -4.45
C LEU A 195 4.93 4.37 -3.02
N THR A 196 3.75 4.95 -2.80
CA THR A 196 3.08 4.92 -1.49
C THR A 196 2.68 3.50 -1.10
N TYR A 197 2.10 2.74 -2.03
CA TYR A 197 1.74 1.35 -1.79
C TYR A 197 2.97 0.43 -1.71
N LEU A 198 4.03 0.72 -2.47
CA LEU A 198 5.31 0.04 -2.35
C LEU A 198 5.88 0.23 -0.94
N HIS A 199 5.85 1.46 -0.40
CA HIS A 199 6.22 1.72 0.99
C HIS A 199 5.41 0.86 1.96
N GLY A 200 4.08 0.80 1.78
CA GLY A 200 3.21 -0.09 2.55
C GLY A 200 3.55 -1.58 2.40
N ALA A 201 4.01 -2.01 1.22
CA ALA A 201 4.41 -3.38 0.90
C ALA A 201 5.79 -3.75 1.48
N MET A 202 6.69 -2.79 1.70
CA MET A 202 8.06 -3.06 2.14
C MET A 202 8.15 -3.90 3.42
N PRO A 203 7.39 -3.64 4.50
CA PRO A 203 7.40 -4.50 5.69
C PRO A 203 6.99 -5.95 5.40
N TYR A 204 6.08 -6.16 4.45
CA TYR A 204 5.63 -7.48 4.02
C TYR A 204 6.71 -8.19 3.20
N LEU A 205 7.37 -7.49 2.28
CA LEU A 205 8.49 -8.01 1.50
C LEU A 205 9.67 -8.38 2.40
N VAL A 206 10.05 -7.50 3.34
CA VAL A 206 11.12 -7.79 4.31
C VAL A 206 10.79 -9.04 5.11
N LYS A 207 9.54 -9.18 5.57
CA LYS A 207 9.09 -10.38 6.28
C LYS A 207 9.09 -11.63 5.40
N ALA A 208 8.65 -11.52 4.15
CA ALA A 208 8.58 -12.63 3.20
C ALA A 208 9.94 -13.27 2.91
N TYR A 209 11.01 -12.49 2.96
CA TYR A 209 12.39 -12.93 2.70
C TYR A 209 13.26 -13.03 3.97
N ALA A 210 12.68 -12.80 5.16
CA ALA A 210 13.40 -12.97 6.41
C ALA A 210 13.56 -14.48 6.71
N PRO A 211 14.74 -14.94 7.17
CA PRO A 211 14.90 -16.31 7.60
C PRO A 211 13.92 -16.61 8.74
N LYS A 212 13.17 -17.71 8.67
CA LYS A 212 12.39 -18.17 9.82
C LYS A 212 13.34 -18.41 10.99
N GLU A 213 13.13 -17.71 12.09
CA GLU A 213 13.84 -17.95 13.34
C GLU A 213 13.61 -19.43 13.69
N LYS A 214 14.68 -20.23 13.73
CA LYS A 214 14.58 -21.64 14.11
C LYS A 214 13.94 -21.68 15.49
N ALA A 215 12.87 -22.47 15.64
CA ALA A 215 12.25 -22.70 16.94
C ALA A 215 13.34 -23.02 17.98
N PRO A 216 13.25 -22.49 19.21
CA PRO A 216 14.21 -22.84 20.25
C PRO A 216 14.25 -24.35 20.34
N LYS A 217 15.46 -24.93 20.26
CA LYS A 217 15.65 -26.35 20.52
C LYS A 217 15.09 -26.58 21.92
N VAL A 218 14.05 -27.40 22.01
CA VAL A 218 13.64 -27.98 23.29
C VAL A 218 14.81 -28.86 23.69
N GLU A 219 15.65 -28.36 24.60
CA GLU A 219 16.62 -29.20 25.28
C GLU A 219 15.80 -30.20 26.10
N ALA A 220 15.98 -31.49 25.75
CA ALA A 220 15.34 -32.63 26.39
C ALA A 220 16.03 -32.95 27.72
#